data_AF-A0A543PA23-F1
#
_entry.id   AF-A0A543PA23-F1
#
_cell.length_a   1.000
_cell.length_b   1.000
_cell.length_c   1.000
_cell.angle_alpha   90.00
_cell.angle_beta   90.00
_cell.angle_gamma   90.00
#
_symmetry.space_group_name_H-M   'P 1'
#
loop_
_entity.id
_entity.type
_entity.pdbx_description
1 polymer ?
#
loop_
_entity_poly.entity_id
_entity_poly.type
_entity_poly.pdbx_seq_one_letter_code
_entity_poly.pdbx_strand_id
1 'polypeptide(L)'
;MRITPANQGTYLLVAVVVDTVRIDEIRQVLRSLLYRRQDRLHWRDEEAPRRTKIAEAIGALDLAATVVIGTPLAKSKQERARRKCLETLLPNLETMGVTRVVMEERTRSLVESDRKMITAVRGKRLITAGLRVETARPKEEPMLWLPDSVAGAFGAARDRGRSEWLELIGRVEQIDVSTL
;
A
#
# COMPACT_ATOMS: atom_id res chain seq x y z
N MET A 1 22.49 -11.33 -10.48
CA MET A 1 21.93 -10.42 -9.47
C MET A 1 22.36 -9.00 -9.85
N ARG A 2 21.46 -8.19 -10.43
CA ARG A 2 21.80 -6.82 -10.88
C ARG A 2 21.57 -5.85 -9.72
N ILE A 3 22.65 -5.29 -9.19
CA ILE A 3 22.63 -4.24 -8.19
C ILE A 3 22.11 -2.98 -8.87
N THR A 4 20.96 -2.47 -8.42
CA THR A 4 20.40 -1.20 -8.89
C THR A 4 21.31 -0.06 -8.39
N PRO A 5 21.77 0.86 -9.25
CA PRO A 5 22.66 1.93 -8.81
C PRO A 5 21.96 2.85 -7.80
N ALA A 6 22.71 3.25 -6.77
CA ALA A 6 22.28 3.96 -5.55
C ALA A 6 21.63 5.35 -5.74
N ASN A 7 21.26 5.74 -6.97
CA ASN A 7 20.73 7.06 -7.29
C ASN A 7 19.36 7.02 -8.01
N GLN A 8 18.68 5.88 -8.01
CA GLN A 8 17.30 5.76 -8.47
C GLN A 8 16.40 5.53 -7.26
N GLY A 9 15.53 6.51 -6.96
CA GLY A 9 14.47 6.30 -5.98
C GLY A 9 13.58 5.14 -6.42
N THR A 10 12.84 4.53 -5.50
CA THR A 10 11.87 3.49 -5.84
C THR A 10 10.47 4.00 -5.55
N TYR A 11 9.56 3.82 -6.50
CA TYR A 11 8.13 4.01 -6.24
C TYR A 11 7.60 2.74 -5.59
N LEU A 12 7.01 2.88 -4.41
CA LEU A 12 6.36 1.80 -3.68
C LEU A 12 4.85 1.95 -3.78
N LEU A 13 4.18 0.85 -4.12
CA LEU A 13 2.74 0.70 -3.99
C LEU A 13 2.48 -0.52 -3.12
N VAL A 14 1.72 -0.35 -2.05
CA VAL A 14 1.45 -1.43 -1.09
C VAL A 14 -0.04 -1.70 -1.04
N ALA A 15 -0.39 -2.98 -0.99
CA ALA A 15 -1.73 -3.46 -0.66
C ALA A 15 -1.66 -4.37 0.56
N VAL A 16 -2.68 -4.26 1.41
CA VAL A 16 -2.92 -5.18 2.51
C VAL A 16 -4.25 -5.87 2.24
N VAL A 17 -4.24 -7.19 2.26
CA VAL A 17 -5.40 -8.05 2.01
C VAL A 17 -5.89 -8.60 3.34
N VAL A 18 -7.20 -8.51 3.57
CA VAL A 18 -7.85 -8.98 4.78
C VAL A 18 -9.15 -9.70 4.41
N ASP A 19 -9.61 -10.59 5.29
CA ASP A 19 -10.96 -11.13 5.18
C ASP A 19 -11.98 -10.04 5.48
N THR A 20 -13.03 -9.99 4.66
CA THR A 20 -14.18 -9.10 4.83
C THR A 20 -14.81 -9.17 6.22
N VAL A 21 -14.82 -10.35 6.87
CA VAL A 21 -15.42 -10.51 8.20
C VAL A 21 -14.62 -9.80 9.30
N ARG A 22 -13.35 -9.48 9.05
CA ARG A 22 -12.44 -8.84 10.02
C ARG A 22 -12.31 -7.33 9.83
N ILE A 23 -12.90 -6.76 8.78
CA ILE A 23 -12.72 -5.34 8.44
C ILE A 23 -13.10 -4.43 9.62
N ASP A 24 -14.24 -4.68 10.28
CA ASP A 24 -14.71 -3.80 11.36
C ASP A 24 -13.89 -3.94 12.64
N GLU A 25 -13.45 -5.16 12.98
CA GLU A 25 -12.48 -5.43 14.05
C GLU A 25 -11.18 -4.64 13.81
N ILE A 26 -10.60 -4.77 12.62
CA ILE A 26 -9.34 -4.10 12.25
C ILE A 26 -9.50 -2.58 12.29
N ARG A 27 -10.61 -2.04 11.77
CA ARG A 27 -10.91 -0.59 11.86
C ARG A 27 -10.97 -0.12 13.30
N GLN A 28 -11.54 -0.90 14.22
CA GLN A 28 -11.60 -0.54 15.65
C GLN A 28 -10.19 -0.53 16.26
N VAL A 29 -9.37 -1.56 16.00
CA VAL A 29 -7.98 -1.60 16.44
C VAL A 29 -7.22 -0.37 15.94
N LEU A 30 -7.30 -0.06 14.65
CA LEU A 30 -6.62 1.08 14.06
C LEU A 30 -7.07 2.42 14.67
N ARG A 31 -8.38 2.61 14.86
CA ARG A 31 -8.91 3.81 15.51
C ARG A 31 -8.45 3.95 16.97
N SER A 32 -8.32 2.84 17.70
CA SER A 32 -7.81 2.85 19.08
C SER A 32 -6.38 3.35 19.19
N LEU A 33 -5.62 3.32 18.08
CA LEU A 33 -4.27 3.86 18.05
C LEU A 33 -4.26 5.38 17.99
N LEU A 34 -5.31 6.05 17.52
CA LEU A 34 -5.31 7.51 17.33
C LEU A 34 -5.14 8.26 18.65
N TYR A 35 -4.36 9.35 18.62
CA TYR A 35 -4.43 10.34 19.68
C TYR A 35 -5.74 11.15 19.62
N ARG A 36 -6.14 11.77 20.72
CA ARG A 36 -7.42 12.50 20.90
C ARG A 36 -7.75 13.55 19.81
N ARG A 37 -6.75 14.04 19.07
CA ARG A 37 -6.91 15.04 17.98
C ARG A 37 -6.42 14.55 16.63
N GLN A 38 -6.01 13.29 16.55
CA GLN A 38 -5.52 12.67 15.33
C GLN A 38 -6.73 12.08 14.59
N ASP A 39 -6.89 12.44 13.32
CA ASP A 39 -8.00 11.97 12.48
C ASP A 39 -7.60 10.80 11.56
N ARG A 40 -6.29 10.53 11.44
CA ARG A 40 -5.72 9.36 10.75
C ARG A 40 -4.31 9.06 11.22
N LEU A 41 -3.88 7.81 11.05
CA LEU A 41 -2.45 7.48 11.14
C LEU A 41 -1.78 7.86 9.82
N HIS A 42 -0.60 8.48 9.90
CA HIS A 42 0.27 8.69 8.75
C HIS A 42 1.71 8.44 9.13
N TRP A 43 2.30 7.32 8.69
CA TRP A 43 3.59 6.79 9.14
C TRP A 43 4.72 7.81 9.14
N ARG A 44 4.74 8.69 8.12
CA ARG A 44 5.75 9.73 7.97
C ARG A 44 5.74 10.73 9.13
N ASP A 45 4.57 11.02 9.67
CA ASP A 45 4.35 12.02 10.72
C ASP A 45 4.55 11.42 12.13
N GLU A 46 4.72 10.09 12.23
CA GLU A 46 4.89 9.39 13.50
C GLU A 46 6.37 9.31 13.93
N GLU A 47 6.62 9.54 15.22
CA GLU A 47 7.95 9.36 15.83
C GLU A 47 8.30 7.88 16.05
N ALA A 48 9.59 7.58 16.25
CA ALA A 48 10.08 6.20 16.32
C ALA A 48 9.36 5.31 17.37
N PRO A 49 9.15 5.72 18.63
CA PRO A 49 8.40 4.90 19.60
C PRO A 49 6.96 4.65 19.16
N ARG A 50 6.39 5.60 18.44
CA ARG A 50 5.01 5.55 17.96
C ARG A 50 4.85 4.62 16.76
N ARG A 51 5.82 4.65 15.84
CA ARG A 51 5.96 3.67 14.76
C ARG A 51 6.07 2.25 15.29
N THR A 52 6.83 2.03 16.38
CA THR A 52 6.92 0.72 17.04
C THR A 52 5.56 0.24 17.53
N LYS A 53 4.82 1.07 18.28
CA LYS A 53 3.47 0.73 18.75
C LYS A 53 2.49 0.42 17.60
N ILE A 54 2.58 1.17 16.50
CA ILE A 54 1.75 0.92 15.31
C ILE A 54 2.14 -0.41 14.66
N ALA A 55 3.44 -0.66 14.47
CA ALA A 55 3.94 -1.89 13.87
C ALA A 55 3.56 -3.13 14.68
N GLU A 56 3.68 -3.08 16.02
CA GLU A 56 3.22 -4.15 16.92
C GLU A 56 1.74 -4.42 16.79
N ALA A 57 0.91 -3.36 16.79
CA ALA A 57 -0.53 -3.51 16.65
C ALA A 57 -0.92 -4.10 15.29
N ILE A 58 -0.22 -3.73 14.22
CA ILE A 58 -0.43 -4.29 12.88
C ILE A 58 0.00 -5.76 12.83
N GLY A 59 1.16 -6.11 13.39
CA GLY A 59 1.64 -7.48 13.45
C GLY A 59 0.69 -8.40 14.22
N ALA A 60 0.07 -7.89 15.29
CA ALA A 60 -0.92 -8.62 16.07
C ALA A 60 -2.24 -8.90 15.32
N LEU A 61 -2.51 -8.22 14.20
CA LEU A 61 -3.72 -8.45 13.41
C LEU A 61 -3.65 -9.74 12.58
N ASP A 62 -2.47 -10.33 12.38
CA ASP A 62 -2.27 -11.54 11.54
C ASP A 62 -2.97 -11.38 10.17
N LEU A 63 -2.46 -10.43 9.37
CA LEU A 63 -3.05 -10.05 8.09
C LEU A 63 -2.84 -11.16 7.04
N ALA A 64 -3.87 -11.43 6.24
CA ALA A 64 -3.86 -12.54 5.29
C ALA A 64 -2.75 -12.41 4.22
N ALA A 65 -2.52 -11.20 3.71
CA ALA A 65 -1.38 -10.91 2.86
C ALA A 65 -1.00 -9.43 2.88
N THR A 66 0.29 -9.18 2.70
CA THR A 66 0.84 -7.84 2.52
C THR A 66 1.71 -7.84 1.27
N VAL A 67 1.29 -7.12 0.23
CA VAL A 67 1.93 -7.09 -1.08
C VAL A 67 2.58 -5.74 -1.31
N VAL A 68 3.89 -5.72 -1.56
CA VAL A 68 4.67 -4.52 -1.86
C VAL A 68 5.16 -4.58 -3.31
N ILE A 69 4.75 -3.61 -4.11
CA ILE A 69 5.24 -3.46 -5.48
C ILE A 69 6.23 -2.31 -5.57
N GLY A 70 7.46 -2.64 -5.96
CA GLY A 70 8.53 -1.68 -6.20
C GLY A 70 8.81 -1.48 -7.68
N THR A 71 9.05 -0.25 -8.10
CA THR A 71 9.62 0.04 -9.42
C THR A 71 10.66 1.16 -9.33
N PRO A 72 11.77 1.10 -10.09
CA PRO A 72 12.68 2.22 -10.21
C PRO A 72 11.94 3.50 -10.63
N LEU A 73 12.25 4.60 -9.96
CA LEU A 73 11.56 5.88 -10.08
C LEU A 73 12.56 7.00 -10.35
N ALA A 74 12.47 7.58 -11.55
CA ALA A 74 12.91 8.95 -11.78
C ALA A 74 11.83 9.92 -11.28
N LYS A 75 12.20 11.01 -10.59
CA LYS A 75 11.25 11.97 -10.00
C LYS A 75 10.19 12.50 -10.99
N SER A 76 10.54 12.66 -12.27
CA SER A 76 9.64 13.10 -13.34
C SER A 76 8.64 12.04 -13.83
N LYS A 77 8.70 10.80 -13.32
CA LYS A 77 7.95 9.64 -13.85
C LYS A 77 7.02 8.99 -12.84
N GLN A 78 6.59 9.70 -11.78
CA GLN A 78 5.74 9.14 -10.71
C GLN A 78 4.42 8.53 -11.25
N GLU A 79 3.70 9.22 -12.13
CA GLU A 79 2.45 8.67 -12.68
C GLU A 79 2.68 7.45 -13.59
N ARG A 80 3.81 7.40 -14.31
CA ARG A 80 4.18 6.22 -15.09
C ARG A 80 4.52 5.04 -14.18
N ALA A 81 5.28 5.29 -13.11
CA ALA A 81 5.62 4.28 -12.11
C ALA A 81 4.36 3.72 -11.44
N ARG A 82 3.46 4.61 -10.99
CA ARG A 82 2.16 4.23 -10.42
C ARG A 82 1.35 3.35 -11.37
N ARG A 83 1.24 3.73 -12.64
CA ARG A 83 0.53 2.94 -13.65
C ARG A 83 1.10 1.53 -13.77
N LYS A 84 2.42 1.40 -13.86
CA LYS A 84 3.09 0.09 -13.94
C LYS A 84 2.86 -0.75 -12.69
N CYS A 85 2.94 -0.14 -11.51
CA CYS A 85 2.63 -0.81 -10.26
C CYS A 85 1.20 -1.31 -10.23
N LEU A 86 0.21 -0.50 -10.62
CA LEU A 86 -1.20 -0.90 -10.61
C LEU A 86 -1.53 -1.94 -11.69
N GLU A 87 -0.93 -1.84 -12.88
CA GLU A 87 -1.05 -2.87 -13.94
C GLU A 87 -0.50 -4.23 -13.48
N THR A 88 0.44 -4.24 -12.53
CA THR A 88 0.97 -5.47 -11.93
C THR A 88 0.16 -5.90 -10.70
N LEU A 89 -0.22 -4.97 -9.83
CA LEU A 89 -0.86 -5.27 -8.56
C LEU A 89 -2.26 -5.85 -8.72
N LEU A 90 -3.11 -5.19 -9.51
CA LEU A 90 -4.54 -5.52 -9.55
C LEU A 90 -4.82 -6.95 -10.04
N PRO A 91 -4.14 -7.48 -11.08
CA PRO A 91 -4.33 -8.88 -11.49
C PRO A 91 -3.87 -9.89 -10.45
N ASN A 92 -2.78 -9.59 -9.72
CA ASN A 92 -2.31 -10.44 -8.63
C ASN A 92 -3.34 -10.48 -7.50
N LEU A 93 -3.90 -9.34 -7.10
CA LEU A 93 -4.96 -9.28 -6.10
C LEU A 93 -6.21 -10.06 -6.54
N GLU A 94 -6.65 -9.93 -7.80
CA GLU A 94 -7.79 -10.68 -8.30
C GLU A 94 -7.53 -12.20 -8.31
N THR A 95 -6.31 -12.63 -8.64
CA THR A 95 -5.89 -14.04 -8.59
C THR A 95 -5.89 -14.59 -7.16
N MET A 96 -5.62 -13.74 -6.17
CA MET A 96 -5.74 -14.08 -4.74
C MET A 96 -7.19 -14.14 -4.26
N GLY A 97 -8.18 -13.92 -5.14
CA GLY A 97 -9.61 -13.92 -4.79
C GLY A 97 -10.13 -12.60 -4.22
N VAL A 98 -9.35 -11.52 -4.28
CA VAL A 98 -9.82 -10.19 -3.87
C VAL A 98 -10.93 -9.74 -4.83
N THR A 99 -12.09 -9.34 -4.27
CA THR A 99 -13.22 -8.83 -5.05
C THR A 99 -13.39 -7.32 -4.94
N ARG A 100 -12.71 -6.68 -3.97
CA ARG A 100 -12.80 -5.24 -3.72
C ARG A 100 -11.44 -4.66 -3.32
N VAL A 101 -11.02 -3.62 -4.02
CA VAL A 101 -9.83 -2.82 -3.73
C VAL A 101 -10.28 -1.39 -3.43
N VAL A 102 -9.83 -0.86 -2.29
CA VAL A 102 -10.02 0.54 -1.91
C VAL A 102 -8.67 1.24 -1.98
N MET A 103 -8.56 2.21 -2.88
CA MET A 103 -7.37 3.04 -3.06
C MET A 103 -7.51 4.34 -2.25
N GLU A 104 -6.39 4.86 -1.75
CA GLU A 104 -6.37 6.19 -1.16
C GLU A 104 -6.70 7.26 -2.20
N GLU A 105 -7.69 8.11 -1.89
CA GLU A 105 -8.07 9.24 -2.73
C GLU A 105 -6.91 10.26 -2.80
N ARG A 106 -6.61 10.70 -4.02
CA ARG A 106 -5.56 11.68 -4.33
C ARG A 106 -6.20 13.03 -4.67
N THR A 107 -5.40 14.00 -5.13
CA THR A 107 -5.96 15.24 -5.68
C THR A 107 -6.92 14.94 -6.84
N ARG A 108 -7.86 15.85 -7.12
CA ARG A 108 -8.89 15.64 -8.17
C ARG A 108 -8.29 15.26 -9.53
N SER A 109 -7.19 15.90 -9.95
CA SER A 109 -6.51 15.57 -11.21
C SER A 109 -5.92 14.16 -11.23
N LEU A 110 -5.42 13.70 -10.08
CA LEU A 110 -4.84 12.38 -9.91
C LEU A 110 -5.91 11.28 -9.76
N VAL A 111 -7.07 11.59 -9.20
CA VAL A 111 -8.23 10.68 -9.20
C VAL A 111 -8.70 10.39 -10.62
N GLU A 112 -8.77 11.40 -11.48
CA GLU A 112 -9.09 11.21 -12.90
C GLU A 112 -8.01 10.41 -13.65
N SER A 113 -6.73 10.60 -13.30
CA SER A 113 -5.61 9.78 -13.80
C SER A 113 -5.77 8.31 -13.41
N ASP A 114 -6.09 8.03 -12.14
CA ASP A 114 -6.34 6.67 -11.65
C ASP A 114 -7.55 6.04 -12.32
N ARG A 115 -8.67 6.77 -12.48
CA ARG A 115 -9.87 6.27 -13.19
C ARG A 115 -9.55 5.86 -14.62
N LYS A 116 -8.89 6.72 -15.40
CA LYS A 116 -8.46 6.41 -16.78
C LYS A 116 -7.55 5.20 -16.82
N MET A 117 -6.66 5.08 -15.85
CA MET A 117 -5.74 3.95 -15.74
C MET A 117 -6.49 2.64 -15.44
N ILE A 118 -7.43 2.62 -14.49
CA ILE A 118 -8.25 1.44 -14.18
C ILE A 118 -9.07 1.02 -15.41
N THR A 119 -9.65 1.97 -16.13
CA THR A 119 -10.33 1.70 -17.42
C THR A 119 -9.38 1.06 -18.42
N ALA A 120 -8.13 1.53 -18.53
CA ALA A 120 -7.14 0.94 -19.42
C ALA A 120 -6.73 -0.49 -18.99
N VAL A 121 -6.55 -0.75 -17.69
CA VAL A 121 -6.27 -2.09 -17.15
C VAL A 121 -7.40 -3.08 -17.51
N ARG A 122 -8.66 -2.65 -17.37
CA ARG A 122 -9.84 -3.44 -17.81
C ARG A 122 -9.85 -3.66 -19.31
N GLY A 123 -9.57 -2.63 -20.11
CA GLY A 123 -9.51 -2.73 -21.57
C GLY A 123 -8.46 -3.72 -22.08
N LYS A 124 -7.34 -3.83 -21.36
CA LYS A 124 -6.30 -4.85 -21.60
C LYS A 124 -6.67 -6.25 -21.11
N ARG A 125 -7.85 -6.44 -20.51
CA ARG A 125 -8.32 -7.70 -19.89
C ARG A 125 -7.39 -8.24 -18.80
N LEU A 126 -6.67 -7.34 -18.12
CA LEU A 126 -5.79 -7.71 -17.01
C LEU A 126 -6.59 -7.98 -15.72
N ILE A 127 -7.76 -7.36 -15.58
CA ILE A 127 -8.71 -7.62 -14.50
C ILE A 127 -10.13 -7.76 -15.03
N THR A 128 -10.97 -8.53 -14.34
CA THR A 128 -12.38 -8.75 -14.70
C THR A 128 -13.31 -7.76 -14.00
N ALA A 129 -14.61 -7.80 -14.35
CA ALA A 129 -15.65 -7.05 -13.64
C ALA A 129 -15.86 -7.53 -12.18
N GLY A 130 -15.32 -8.70 -11.82
CA GLY A 130 -15.37 -9.25 -10.45
C GLY A 130 -14.56 -8.44 -9.44
N LEU A 131 -13.46 -7.81 -9.86
CA LEU A 131 -12.69 -6.90 -9.02
C LEU A 131 -13.27 -5.48 -9.05
N ARG A 132 -13.90 -5.03 -7.98
CA ARG A 132 -14.33 -3.63 -7.80
C ARG A 132 -13.15 -2.78 -7.32
N VAL A 133 -12.96 -1.62 -7.93
CA VAL A 133 -11.91 -0.67 -7.53
C VAL A 133 -12.57 0.65 -7.17
N GLU A 134 -12.40 1.04 -5.91
CA GLU A 134 -13.00 2.21 -5.29
C GLU A 134 -11.91 3.12 -4.72
N THR A 135 -12.29 4.34 -4.36
CA THR A 135 -11.40 5.28 -3.66
C THR A 135 -12.04 5.74 -2.37
N ALA A 136 -11.25 5.92 -1.32
CA ALA A 136 -11.70 6.49 -0.06
C ALA A 136 -10.67 7.48 0.51
N ARG A 137 -11.13 8.39 1.36
CA ARG A 137 -10.24 9.31 2.06
C ARG A 137 -9.65 8.62 3.29
N PRO A 138 -8.35 8.81 3.60
CA PRO A 138 -7.75 8.24 4.79
C PRO A 138 -8.43 8.64 6.10
N LYS A 139 -9.05 9.83 6.15
CA LYS A 139 -9.78 10.29 7.34
C LYS A 139 -11.09 9.54 7.59
N GLU A 140 -11.63 8.90 6.54
CA GLU A 140 -12.93 8.21 6.56
C GLU A 140 -12.73 6.69 6.64
N GLU A 141 -11.67 6.17 6.02
CA GLU A 141 -11.38 4.74 5.92
C GLU A 141 -10.06 4.38 6.64
N PRO A 142 -10.11 3.84 7.88
CA PRO A 142 -8.93 3.42 8.60
C PRO A 142 -8.12 2.33 7.92
N MET A 143 -8.73 1.49 7.10
CA MET A 143 -8.02 0.40 6.41
C MET A 143 -6.88 0.91 5.50
N LEU A 144 -6.95 2.17 5.04
CA LEU A 144 -5.90 2.82 4.25
C LEU A 144 -4.62 3.11 5.06
N TRP A 145 -4.67 3.05 6.39
CA TRP A 145 -3.51 3.31 7.24
C TRP A 145 -2.53 2.13 7.29
N LEU A 146 -3.04 0.92 7.03
CA LEU A 146 -2.23 -0.30 6.97
C LEU A 146 -1.19 -0.23 5.84
N PRO A 147 -1.58 -0.04 4.55
CA PRO A 147 -0.61 0.03 3.47
C PRO A 147 0.37 1.21 3.61
N ASP A 148 -0.02 2.35 4.20
CA ASP A 148 0.89 3.46 4.49
C ASP A 148 1.96 3.07 5.52
N SER A 149 1.54 2.43 6.62
CA SER A 149 2.45 1.96 7.67
C SER A 149 3.42 0.90 7.16
N VAL A 150 2.93 -0.08 6.40
CA VAL A 150 3.75 -1.09 5.75
C VAL A 150 4.73 -0.46 4.76
N ALA A 151 4.25 0.45 3.88
CA ALA A 151 5.12 1.13 2.92
C ALA A 151 6.25 1.91 3.60
N GLY A 152 5.92 2.55 4.73
CA GLY A 152 6.86 3.28 5.56
C GLY A 152 7.91 2.38 6.23
N ALA A 153 7.48 1.26 6.83
CA ALA A 153 8.37 0.29 7.46
C ALA A 153 9.29 -0.39 6.41
N PHE A 154 8.72 -0.81 5.28
CA PHE A 154 9.47 -1.40 4.17
C PHE A 154 10.50 -0.42 3.60
N GLY A 155 10.11 0.84 3.38
CA GLY A 155 11.03 1.88 2.93
C GLY A 155 12.16 2.16 3.92
N ALA A 156 11.88 2.12 5.23
CA ALA A 156 12.91 2.27 6.26
C ALA A 156 13.92 1.10 6.25
N ALA A 157 13.43 -0.13 6.11
CA ALA A 157 14.27 -1.32 6.01
C ALA A 157 15.18 -1.25 4.78
N ARG A 158 14.59 -0.98 3.61
CA ARG A 158 15.31 -0.96 2.33
C ARG A 158 16.30 0.20 2.21
N ASP A 159 15.85 1.42 2.50
CA ASP A 159 16.62 2.64 2.18
C ASP A 159 17.55 3.07 3.31
N ARG A 160 17.28 2.62 4.56
CA ARG A 160 18.01 3.07 5.76
C ARG A 160 18.54 1.92 6.62
N GLY A 161 18.32 0.67 6.23
CA GLY A 161 18.75 -0.51 6.99
C GLY A 161 18.02 -0.68 8.33
N ARG A 162 16.83 -0.08 8.49
CA ARG A 162 16.03 -0.13 9.72
C ARG A 162 14.86 -1.08 9.58
N SER A 163 15.10 -2.36 9.84
CA SER A 163 14.14 -3.45 9.66
C SER A 163 13.21 -3.67 10.85
N GLU A 164 13.44 -3.04 12.00
CA GLU A 164 12.75 -3.32 13.26
C GLU A 164 11.23 -3.24 13.15
N TRP A 165 10.70 -2.28 12.39
CA TRP A 165 9.26 -2.13 12.19
C TRP A 165 8.68 -3.13 11.18
N LEU A 166 9.46 -3.51 10.18
CA LEU A 166 9.03 -4.50 9.20
C LEU A 166 8.97 -5.88 9.85
N GLU A 167 9.94 -6.19 10.71
CA GLU A 167 9.98 -7.42 11.52
C GLU A 167 8.77 -7.53 12.44
N LEU A 168 8.37 -6.42 13.09
CA LEU A 168 7.17 -6.37 13.93
C LEU A 168 5.86 -6.54 13.14
N ILE A 169 5.77 -5.92 11.95
CA ILE A 169 4.61 -6.08 11.06
C ILE A 169 4.50 -7.52 10.56
N GLY A 170 5.63 -8.20 10.36
CA GLY A 170 5.69 -9.58 9.92
C GLY A 170 5.89 -9.73 8.41
N ARG A 171 5.36 -10.84 7.86
CA ARG A 171 5.69 -11.26 6.50
C ARG A 171 5.07 -10.34 5.45
N VAL A 172 5.92 -9.84 4.56
CA VAL A 172 5.51 -9.11 3.35
C VAL A 172 5.99 -9.85 2.11
N GLU A 173 5.15 -9.89 1.08
CA GLU A 173 5.49 -10.36 -0.25
C GLU A 173 5.89 -9.18 -1.12
N GLN A 174 7.12 -9.19 -1.63
CA GLN A 174 7.62 -8.16 -2.54
C GLN A 174 7.54 -8.65 -3.99
N ILE A 175 6.97 -7.82 -4.85
CA ILE A 175 6.92 -8.01 -6.30
C ILE A 175 7.63 -6.84 -6.98
N ASP A 176 8.78 -7.11 -7.61
CA ASP A 176 9.52 -6.08 -8.33
C ASP A 176 9.00 -5.93 -9.76
N VAL A 177 8.66 -4.69 -10.14
CA VAL A 177 8.23 -4.34 -11.49
C VAL A 177 9.40 -3.80 -12.28
N SER A 178 9.72 -4.50 -13.37
CA SER A 178 10.75 -4.06 -14.29
C SER A 178 10.27 -2.86 -15.12
N THR A 179 11.00 -1.75 -15.06
CA THR A 179 10.85 -0.64 -16.00
C THR A 179 11.76 -0.78 -17.21
N LEU A 180 11.61 -1.87 -17.97
CA LEU A 180 11.96 -1.79 -19.39
C LEU A 180 10.95 -0.86 -20.11
#